data_AF-A0A392N8C1-F1
#
_entry.id   AF-A0A392N8C1-F1
#
_cell.length_a   1.000
_cell.length_b   1.000
_cell.length_c   1.000
_cell.angle_alpha   90.00
_cell.angle_beta   90.00
_cell.angle_gamma   90.00
#
_symmetry.space_group_name_H-M   'P 1'
#
loop_
_entity.id
_entity.type
_entity.pdbx_description
1 polymer ?
#
loop_
_entity_poly.entity_id
_entity_poly.type
_entity_poly.pdbx_seq_one_letter_code
_entity_poly.pdbx_strand_id
1 'polypeptide(L)'
;MNASMFIGSYIVAFALLWRLAIVGFPFVIFLVIPGLMYGRTLMGLAKKIREEYNQAGTIAEQAISSIRTVYSFAGESKTIAAFSDALDGSVKLGLKQGLAKGLAIGSNGVVFAIWSFMSYYGSRMVMYHGAKGGTVFAVGASLALGGL
;
A
#
# COMPACT_ATOMS: atom_id res chain seq x y z
N MET A 1 -3.63 9.72 6.03
CA MET A 1 -3.46 11.02 5.37
C MET A 1 -4.49 12.00 5.92
N ASN A 2 -4.08 12.87 6.83
CA ASN A 2 -4.96 13.95 7.30
C ASN A 2 -4.94 15.03 6.22
N ALA A 3 -6.08 15.34 5.59
CA ALA A 3 -6.15 16.34 4.52
C ALA A 3 -5.56 17.70 4.94
N SER A 4 -5.62 18.02 6.25
CA SER A 4 -4.99 19.19 6.85
C SER A 4 -3.46 19.21 6.72
N MET A 5 -2.78 18.07 6.88
CA MET A 5 -1.32 17.97 6.70
C MET A 5 -0.92 18.12 5.24
N PHE A 6 -1.69 17.53 4.33
CA PHE A 6 -1.46 17.68 2.88
C PHE A 6 -1.57 19.15 2.47
N ILE A 7 -2.67 19.81 2.84
CA ILE A 7 -2.91 21.22 2.48
C ILE A 7 -1.87 22.13 3.15
N GLY A 8 -1.61 21.94 4.45
CA GLY A 8 -0.67 22.77 5.21
C GLY A 8 0.76 22.68 4.70
N SER A 9 1.25 21.46 4.43
CA SER A 9 2.61 21.26 3.89
C SER A 9 2.79 21.86 2.50
N TYR A 10 1.75 21.80 1.66
CA TYR A 10 1.77 22.45 0.35
C TYR A 10 1.78 23.96 0.45
N ILE A 11 0.97 24.56 1.32
CA ILE A 11 0.97 26.01 1.56
C ILE A 11 2.36 26.47 2.02
N VAL A 12 2.99 25.76 2.96
CA VAL A 12 4.34 26.07 3.44
C VAL A 12 5.38 25.92 2.32
N ALA A 13 5.28 24.87 1.49
CA ALA A 13 6.17 24.66 0.35
C ALA A 13 6.09 25.81 -0.67
N PHE A 14 4.88 26.25 -1.01
CA PHE A 14 4.65 27.37 -1.92
C PHE A 14 5.10 28.71 -1.33
N ALA A 15 4.90 28.93 -0.02
CA ALA A 15 5.31 30.16 0.65
C ALA A 15 6.84 30.31 0.74
N LEU A 16 7.56 29.22 1.00
CA LEU A 16 9.01 29.23 1.15
C LEU A 16 9.73 29.30 -0.19
N LEU A 17 9.32 28.49 -1.17
CA LEU A 17 10.05 28.36 -2.42
C LEU A 17 9.15 27.91 -3.58
N TRP A 18 8.30 28.82 -4.03
CA TRP A 18 7.29 28.58 -5.08
C TRP A 18 7.84 27.95 -6.37
N ARG A 19 9.04 28.33 -6.81
CA ARG A 19 9.68 27.76 -8.01
C ARG A 19 9.98 26.27 -7.89
N LEU A 20 10.38 25.82 -6.70
CA LEU A 20 10.64 24.41 -6.41
C LEU A 20 9.33 23.66 -6.14
N ALA A 21 8.35 24.32 -5.50
CA ALA A 21 7.04 23.74 -5.23
C ALA A 21 6.27 23.41 -6.51
N ILE A 22 6.29 24.28 -7.53
CA ILE A 22 5.66 24.02 -8.84
C ILE A 22 6.27 22.78 -9.51
N VAL A 23 7.59 22.64 -9.43
CA VAL A 23 8.31 21.49 -10.00
C VAL A 23 8.01 20.21 -9.21
N GLY A 24 7.79 20.32 -7.90
CA GLY A 24 7.41 19.21 -7.01
C GLY A 24 5.96 18.74 -7.14
N PHE A 25 5.04 19.63 -7.53
CA PHE A 25 3.60 19.39 -7.49
C PHE A 25 3.12 18.16 -8.30
N PRO A 26 3.60 17.90 -9.53
CA PRO A 26 3.16 16.74 -10.31
C PRO A 26 3.53 15.40 -9.64
N PHE A 27 4.62 15.35 -8.88
CA PHE A 27 5.10 14.11 -8.26
C PHE A 27 4.16 13.58 -7.17
N VAL A 28 3.35 14.45 -6.56
CA VAL A 28 2.37 14.00 -5.58
C VAL A 28 1.22 13.22 -6.21
N ILE A 29 0.86 13.52 -7.45
CA ILE A 29 -0.11 12.70 -8.19
C ILE A 29 0.44 11.27 -8.37
N PHE A 30 1.74 11.15 -8.64
CA PHE A 30 2.43 9.86 -8.74
C PHE A 30 2.52 9.10 -7.41
N LEU A 31 2.48 9.78 -6.26
CA LEU A 31 2.51 9.14 -4.93
C LEU A 31 1.12 8.73 -4.45
N VAL A 32 0.12 9.60 -4.64
CA VAL A 32 -1.24 9.40 -4.09
C VAL A 32 -2.06 8.38 -4.90
N ILE A 33 -1.97 8.40 -6.23
CA ILE A 33 -2.78 7.51 -7.10
C ILE A 33 -2.49 6.02 -6.83
N PRO A 34 -1.23 5.55 -6.82
CA PRO A 34 -0.92 4.14 -6.56
C PRO A 34 -1.37 3.71 -5.17
N GLY A 35 -1.21 4.57 -4.15
CA GLY A 35 -1.65 4.30 -2.78
C GLY A 35 -3.16 4.07 -2.68
N LEU A 36 -3.96 4.92 -3.33
CA LEU A 36 -5.42 4.79 -3.35
C LEU A 36 -5.89 3.58 -4.16
N MET A 37 -5.32 3.34 -5.34
CA MET A 37 -5.65 2.19 -6.17
C MET A 37 -5.31 0.87 -5.47
N TYR A 38 -4.13 0.81 -4.86
CA TYR A 38 -3.70 -0.34 -4.10
C TYR A 38 -4.60 -0.61 -2.90
N GLY A 39 -4.91 0.41 -2.09
CA GLY A 39 -5.80 0.26 -0.94
C GLY A 39 -7.16 -0.33 -1.31
N ARG A 40 -7.78 0.16 -2.39
CA ARG A 40 -9.06 -0.38 -2.90
C ARG A 40 -8.94 -1.83 -3.38
N THR A 41 -7.90 -2.13 -4.15
CA THR A 41 -7.68 -3.47 -4.69
C THR A 41 -7.41 -4.49 -3.58
N LEU A 42 -6.63 -4.08 -2.57
CA LEU A 42 -6.34 -4.90 -1.40
C LEU A 42 -7.57 -5.22 -0.58
N MET A 43 -8.41 -4.21 -0.31
CA MET A 43 -9.66 -4.40 0.43
C MET A 43 -10.60 -5.36 -0.31
N GLY A 44 -10.70 -5.23 -1.63
CA GLY A 44 -11.48 -6.14 -2.47
C GLY A 44 -10.97 -7.58 -2.42
N LEU A 45 -9.65 -7.79 -2.54
CA LEU A 45 -9.01 -9.11 -2.43
C LEU A 45 -9.16 -9.70 -1.03
N ALA A 46 -8.97 -8.91 0.01
CA ALA A 46 -9.13 -9.35 1.39
C ALA A 46 -10.57 -9.80 1.69
N LYS A 47 -11.58 -9.11 1.12
CA LYS A 47 -12.98 -9.53 1.24
C LYS A 47 -13.22 -10.90 0.60
N LYS A 48 -12.72 -11.12 -0.62
CA LYS A 48 -12.85 -12.41 -1.32
C LYS A 48 -12.14 -13.54 -0.58
N ILE A 49 -10.92 -13.30 -0.10
CA ILE A 49 -10.17 -14.29 0.70
C ILE A 49 -10.97 -14.67 1.94
N ARG A 50 -11.55 -13.68 2.65
CA ARG A 50 -12.36 -13.95 3.84
C ARG A 50 -13.61 -14.79 3.52
N GLU A 51 -14.21 -14.59 2.37
CA GLU A 51 -15.41 -15.32 1.94
C GLU A 51 -15.11 -16.79 1.64
N GLU A 52 -14.02 -17.09 0.93
CA GLU A 52 -13.52 -18.46 0.72
C GLU A 52 -13.09 -19.11 2.04
N TYR A 53 -12.42 -18.35 2.91
CA TYR A 53 -11.98 -18.85 4.22
C TYR A 53 -13.16 -19.21 5.14
N ASN A 54 -14.29 -18.51 5.02
CA ASN A 54 -15.50 -18.84 5.77
C ASN A 54 -16.03 -20.23 5.40
N GLN A 55 -15.98 -20.63 4.12
CA GLN A 55 -16.42 -21.96 3.69
C GLN A 55 -15.54 -23.06 4.30
N ALA A 56 -14.21 -22.88 4.25
CA ALA A 56 -13.28 -23.79 4.93
C ALA A 56 -13.54 -23.84 6.44
N GLY A 57 -13.83 -22.68 7.05
CA GLY A 57 -14.23 -22.56 8.45
C GLY A 57 -15.48 -23.36 8.79
N THR A 58 -16.53 -23.30 7.95
CA THR A 58 -17.75 -24.09 8.14
C THR A 58 -17.48 -25.60 8.07
N ILE A 59 -16.63 -26.06 7.15
CA ILE A 59 -16.26 -27.48 7.05
C ILE A 59 -15.53 -27.93 8.32
N ALA A 60 -14.57 -27.13 8.80
CA ALA A 60 -13.85 -27.41 10.04
C ALA A 60 -14.79 -27.42 11.26
N GLU A 61 -15.70 -26.45 11.34
CA GLU A 61 -16.69 -26.35 12.41
C GLU A 61 -17.63 -27.58 12.44
N GLN A 62 -18.14 -28.00 11.28
CA GLN A 62 -18.96 -29.20 11.15
C GLN A 62 -18.20 -30.48 11.55
N ALA A 63 -16.95 -30.60 11.11
CA ALA A 63 -16.08 -31.72 11.43
C ALA A 63 -15.82 -31.85 12.94
N ILE A 64 -15.54 -30.72 13.60
CA ILE A 64 -15.26 -30.66 15.04
C ILE A 64 -16.54 -30.89 15.85
N SER A 65 -17.64 -30.24 15.46
CA SER A 65 -18.95 -30.39 16.12
C SER A 65 -19.45 -31.84 16.09
N SER A 66 -19.22 -32.54 14.97
CA SER A 66 -19.63 -33.93 14.76
C SER A 66 -18.46 -34.92 14.75
N ILE A 67 -17.43 -34.68 15.56
CA ILE A 67 -16.19 -35.48 15.55
C ILE A 67 -16.41 -36.98 15.78
N ARG A 68 -17.37 -37.33 16.64
CA ARG A 68 -17.73 -38.72 16.93
C ARG A 68 -18.28 -39.44 15.69
N THR A 69 -19.02 -38.72 14.85
CA THR A 69 -19.57 -39.21 13.57
C THR A 69 -18.48 -39.37 12.52
N VAL A 70 -17.57 -38.40 12.40
CA VAL A 70 -16.43 -38.49 11.48
C VAL A 70 -15.58 -39.71 11.82
N TYR A 71 -15.30 -39.93 13.10
CA TYR A 71 -14.53 -41.07 13.59
C TYR A 71 -15.26 -42.40 13.35
N SER A 72 -16.57 -42.49 13.67
CA SER A 72 -17.33 -43.74 13.51
C SER A 72 -17.43 -44.21 12.06
N PHE A 73 -17.37 -43.28 11.09
CA PHE A 73 -17.38 -43.59 9.66
C PHE A 73 -15.98 -43.61 9.02
N ALA A 74 -14.90 -43.51 9.81
CA ALA A 74 -13.52 -43.36 9.32
C ALA A 74 -13.38 -42.26 8.24
N GLY A 75 -14.13 -41.16 8.39
CA GLY A 75 -14.27 -40.08 7.42
C GLY A 75 -13.18 -39.00 7.50
N GLU A 76 -12.15 -39.20 8.31
CA GLU A 76 -11.10 -38.22 8.60
C GLU A 76 -10.39 -37.76 7.33
N SER A 77 -9.93 -38.70 6.51
CA SER A 77 -9.23 -38.40 5.24
C SER A 77 -10.13 -37.62 4.27
N LYS A 78 -11.43 -37.97 4.19
CA LYS A 78 -12.39 -37.27 3.35
C LYS A 78 -12.61 -35.83 3.82
N THR A 79 -12.68 -35.64 5.13
CA THR A 79 -12.91 -34.33 5.75
C THR A 79 -11.70 -33.41 5.60
N ILE A 80 -10.49 -33.95 5.77
CA ILE A 80 -9.23 -33.23 5.52
C ILE A 80 -9.12 -32.84 4.04
N ALA A 81 -9.43 -33.75 3.11
CA ALA A 81 -9.43 -33.44 1.68
C ALA A 81 -10.42 -32.32 1.33
N ALA A 82 -11.66 -32.37 1.84
CA ALA A 82 -12.65 -31.33 1.63
C ALA A 82 -12.22 -29.96 2.20
N PHE A 83 -11.57 -29.95 3.37
CA PHE A 83 -11.01 -28.74 3.95
C PHE A 83 -9.86 -28.17 3.12
N SER A 84 -8.96 -29.03 2.63
CA SER A 84 -7.85 -28.64 1.76
C SER A 84 -8.34 -28.03 0.44
N ASP A 85 -9.33 -28.66 -0.20
CA ASP A 85 -9.93 -28.14 -1.43
C ASP A 85 -10.59 -26.77 -1.22
N ALA A 86 -11.29 -26.58 -0.10
CA ALA A 86 -11.89 -25.28 0.25
C ALA A 86 -10.84 -24.19 0.51
N LEU A 87 -9.62 -24.55 0.92
CA LEU A 87 -8.52 -23.59 1.14
C LEU A 87 -7.75 -23.24 -0.13
N ASP A 88 -7.75 -24.08 -1.16
CA ASP A 88 -6.95 -23.85 -2.38
C ASP A 88 -7.32 -22.52 -3.08
N GLY A 89 -8.61 -22.17 -3.08
CA GLY A 89 -9.09 -20.85 -3.55
C GLY A 89 -8.50 -19.69 -2.75
N SER A 90 -8.50 -19.81 -1.42
CA SER A 90 -7.90 -18.80 -0.51
C SER A 90 -6.40 -18.66 -0.72
N VAL A 91 -5.67 -19.75 -0.93
CA VAL A 91 -4.22 -19.74 -1.18
C VAL A 91 -3.90 -19.03 -2.49
N LYS A 92 -4.60 -19.35 -3.58
CA LYS A 92 -4.41 -18.70 -4.89
C LYS A 92 -4.71 -17.20 -4.84
N LEU A 93 -5.76 -16.80 -4.13
CA LEU A 93 -6.07 -15.39 -3.90
C LEU A 93 -5.01 -14.71 -3.02
N GLY A 94 -4.52 -15.39 -1.99
CA GLY A 94 -3.45 -14.94 -1.11
C GLY A 94 -2.13 -14.71 -1.85
N LEU A 95 -1.76 -15.58 -2.78
CA LEU A 95 -0.58 -15.40 -3.64
C LEU A 95 -0.71 -14.16 -4.53
N LYS A 96 -1.88 -13.96 -5.18
CA LYS A 96 -2.15 -12.75 -5.96
C LYS A 96 -2.12 -11.49 -5.10
N GLN A 97 -2.67 -11.56 -3.90
CA GLN A 97 -2.60 -10.46 -2.93
C GLN A 97 -1.15 -10.18 -2.57
N GLY A 98 -0.35 -11.20 -2.24
CA GLY A 98 1.07 -11.07 -1.90
C GLY A 98 1.88 -10.40 -3.00
N LEU A 99 1.70 -10.81 -4.27
CA LEU A 99 2.35 -10.18 -5.42
C LEU A 99 1.91 -8.73 -5.61
N ALA A 100 0.60 -8.44 -5.51
CA ALA A 100 0.09 -7.07 -5.58
C ALA A 100 0.65 -6.20 -4.45
N LYS A 101 0.78 -6.76 -3.23
CA LYS A 101 1.43 -6.09 -2.10
C LYS A 101 2.90 -5.80 -2.35
N GLY A 102 3.64 -6.80 -2.85
CA GLY A 102 5.05 -6.65 -3.19
C GLY A 102 5.28 -5.57 -4.24
N LEU A 103 4.49 -5.56 -5.31
CA LEU A 103 4.54 -4.52 -6.35
C LEU A 103 4.23 -3.13 -5.80
N ALA A 104 3.21 -2.99 -4.95
CA ALA A 104 2.86 -1.71 -4.36
C ALA A 104 3.95 -1.18 -3.43
N ILE A 105 4.48 -2.03 -2.55
CA ILE A 105 5.59 -1.64 -1.67
C ILE A 105 6.83 -1.29 -2.50
N GLY A 106 7.18 -2.11 -3.49
CA GLY A 106 8.30 -1.86 -4.39
C GLY A 106 8.17 -0.57 -5.20
N SER A 107 6.95 -0.21 -5.61
CA SER A 107 6.68 1.04 -6.33
C SER A 107 6.95 2.30 -5.49
N ASN A 108 7.00 2.20 -4.16
CA ASN A 108 7.43 3.32 -3.30
C ASN A 108 8.90 3.71 -3.54
N GLY A 109 9.69 2.90 -4.23
CA GLY A 109 11.05 3.28 -4.66
C GLY A 109 11.09 4.57 -5.50
N VAL A 110 9.99 4.93 -6.17
CA VAL A 110 9.83 6.20 -6.90
C VAL A 110 10.06 7.42 -5.99
N VAL A 111 9.80 7.31 -4.68
CA VAL A 111 10.08 8.37 -3.69
C VAL A 111 11.56 8.77 -3.72
N PHE A 112 12.48 7.82 -3.85
CA PHE A 112 13.91 8.13 -3.91
C PHE A 112 14.29 8.86 -5.20
N ALA A 113 13.65 8.52 -6.32
CA ALA A 113 13.84 9.24 -7.58
C ALA A 113 13.34 10.69 -7.49
N ILE A 114 12.20 10.91 -6.83
CA ILE A 114 11.64 12.26 -6.57
C ILE A 114 12.62 13.06 -5.70
N TRP A 115 13.11 12.48 -4.60
CA TRP A 115 14.10 13.13 -3.73
C TRP A 115 15.40 13.49 -4.45
N SER A 116 15.89 12.59 -5.31
CA SER A 116 17.07 12.83 -6.14
C SER A 116 16.83 14.00 -7.10
N PHE A 117 15.70 14.01 -7.80
CA PHE A 117 15.34 15.09 -8.73
C PHE A 117 15.17 16.45 -8.02
N MET A 118 14.50 16.46 -6.87
CA MET A 118 14.33 17.66 -6.05
C MET A 118 15.67 18.19 -5.55
N SER A 119 16.59 17.31 -5.15
CA SER A 119 17.94 17.69 -4.72
C SER A 119 18.77 18.24 -5.88
N TYR A 120 18.66 17.66 -7.07
CA TYR A 120 19.32 18.15 -8.27
C TYR A 120 18.84 19.55 -8.67
N TYR A 121 17.53 19.75 -8.79
CA TYR A 121 16.97 21.05 -9.15
C TYR A 121 17.16 22.09 -8.04
N GLY A 122 17.06 21.65 -6.79
CA GLY A 122 17.36 22.45 -5.61
C GLY A 122 18.79 22.96 -5.59
N SER A 123 19.79 22.12 -5.90
CA SER A 123 21.21 22.54 -5.91
C SER A 123 21.48 23.61 -6.97
N ARG A 124 20.89 23.48 -8.16
CA ARG A 124 20.95 24.50 -9.22
C ARG A 124 20.34 25.83 -8.74
N MET A 125 19.26 25.78 -7.97
CA MET A 125 18.65 27.00 -7.44
C MET A 125 19.49 27.67 -6.36
N VAL A 126 20.20 26.89 -5.54
CA VAL A 126 21.18 27.42 -4.57
C VAL A 126 22.35 28.08 -5.31
N MET A 127 22.91 27.40 -6.33
CA MET A 127 24.11 27.88 -7.04
C MET A 127 23.86 29.12 -7.91
N TYR A 128 22.73 29.16 -8.64
CA TYR A 128 22.51 30.21 -9.65
C TYR A 128 21.51 31.30 -9.22
N HIS A 129 20.67 31.04 -8.21
CA HIS A 129 19.61 31.95 -7.79
C HIS A 129 19.73 32.38 -6.32
N GLY A 130 20.83 32.02 -5.64
CA GLY A 130 21.09 32.42 -4.25
C GLY A 130 20.11 31.86 -3.22
N ALA A 131 19.37 30.79 -3.57
CA ALA A 131 18.46 30.16 -2.63
C ALA A 131 19.24 29.56 -1.44
N LYS A 132 18.69 29.65 -0.23
CA LYS A 132 19.29 29.01 0.94
C LYS A 132 19.04 27.51 0.90
N GLY A 133 20.09 26.70 1.05
CA GLY A 133 19.98 25.24 1.04
C GLY A 133 19.00 24.70 2.09
N GLY A 134 18.93 25.33 3.26
CA GLY A 134 17.94 24.99 4.30
C GLY A 134 16.49 25.14 3.83
N THR A 135 16.19 26.18 3.03
CA THR A 135 14.84 26.39 2.47
C THR A 135 14.50 25.35 1.42
N VAL A 136 15.48 24.96 0.59
CA VAL A 136 15.32 23.88 -0.41
C VAL A 136 15.01 22.55 0.27
N PHE A 137 15.75 22.21 1.34
CA PHE A 137 15.50 21.00 2.12
C PHE A 137 14.13 21.05 2.82
N ALA A 138 13.75 22.17 3.43
CA ALA A 138 12.46 22.33 4.10
C ALA A 138 11.26 22.16 3.15
N VAL A 139 11.36 22.69 1.93
CA VAL A 139 10.34 22.49 0.88
C VAL A 139 10.30 21.04 0.40
N GLY A 140 11.46 20.40 0.21
CA GLY A 140 11.55 18.97 -0.08
C GLY A 140 10.90 18.08 0.97
N ALA A 141 11.24 18.31 2.24
CA ALA A 141 10.68 17.59 3.37
C ALA A 141 9.16 17.81 3.50
N SER A 142 8.70 19.05 3.30
CA SER A 142 7.27 19.38 3.37
C SER A 142 6.47 18.69 2.26
N LEU A 143 6.97 18.68 1.02
CA LEU A 143 6.31 17.98 -0.09
C LEU A 143 6.30 16.45 0.11
N ALA A 144 7.38 15.88 0.65
CA ALA A 144 7.45 14.45 0.94
C ALA A 144 6.53 14.04 2.10
N LEU A 145 6.55 14.78 3.21
CA LEU A 145 5.70 14.54 4.39
C LEU A 145 4.23 14.80 4.11
N GLY A 146 3.93 15.76 3.23
CA GLY A 146 2.57 16.06 2.79
C GLY A 146 1.96 14.96 1.92
N GLY A 147 2.78 14.30 1.09
CA GLY A 147 2.35 13.26 0.15
C GLY A 147 2.24 11.84 0.73
N LEU A 148 2.72 11.62 1.96
CA LEU A 148 2.67 10.34 2.69
C LEU A 148 1.41 10.24 3.58
#